data_AF-A0A913XWE7-F1
#
_entry.id   AF-A0A913XWE7-F1
#
_cell.length_a   1.000
_cell.length_b   1.000
_cell.length_c   1.000
_cell.angle_alpha   90.00
_cell.angle_beta   90.00
_cell.angle_gamma   90.00
#
_symmetry.space_group_name_H-M   'P 1'
#
loop_
_entity.id
_entity.type
_entity.pdbx_description
1 polymer ?
#
loop_
_entity_poly.entity_id
_entity_poly.type
_entity_poly.pdbx_seq_one_letter_code
_entity_poly.pdbx_strand_id
1 'polypeptide(L)' 'MRLLTHNMLKSHVKNVKNGFPLKIESENIVVNEVDFNAEFISRMIPKVEVQEGNLVCPESDRKFPVKNGIPNMLLNDDEV' A
#
# COMPACT_ATOMS: atom_id res chain seq x y z
N MET A 1 15.17 -4.42 -7.86
CA MET A 1 14.31 -4.86 -6.74
C MET A 1 12.85 -4.71 -7.15
N ARG A 2 11.93 -5.59 -6.74
CA ARG A 2 10.48 -5.38 -6.98
C ARG A 2 9.94 -4.32 -6.03
N LEU A 3 9.02 -3.47 -6.48
CA LEU A 3 8.41 -2.42 -5.65
C LEU A 3 7.69 -2.98 -4.41
N LEU A 4 7.15 -4.20 -4.49
CA LEU A 4 6.50 -4.84 -3.35
C LEU A 4 7.45 -5.09 -2.18
N THR A 5 8.73 -5.36 -2.45
CA THR A 5 9.75 -5.55 -1.41
C THR A 5 9.98 -4.26 -0.64
N HIS A 6 9.91 -3.11 -1.30
CA HIS A 6 10.12 -1.80 -0.68
C HIS A 6 9.12 -1.51 0.44
N ASN A 7 7.86 -1.93 0.28
CA ASN A 7 6.82 -1.79 1.31
C ASN A 7 7.13 -2.53 2.62
N MET A 8 8.11 -3.43 2.64
CA MET A 8 8.53 -4.18 3.83
C MET A 8 9.84 -3.67 4.44
N LEU A 9 10.45 -2.63 3.86
CA LEU A 9 11.77 -2.12 4.29
C LEU A 9 11.61 -0.85 5.13
N LYS A 10 12.23 -0.84 6.31
CA LYS A 10 12.26 0.30 7.24
C LYS A 10 13.69 0.62 7.64
N SER A 11 14.01 1.90 7.79
CA SER A 11 15.27 2.36 8.35
C SER A 11 15.33 2.12 9.87
N HIS A 12 16.43 1.53 10.33
CA HIS A 12 16.75 1.30 11.74
C HIS A 12 17.98 2.09 12.21
N VAL A 13 18.35 3.17 11.51
CA VAL A 13 19.45 4.05 11.93
C VAL A 13 19.16 4.61 13.33
N LYS A 14 20.21 4.70 14.16
CA LYS A 14 20.09 5.17 15.55
C LYS A 14 19.35 6.52 15.59
N ASN A 15 18.43 6.67 16.54
CA ASN A 15 17.60 7.86 16.79
C ASN A 15 16.56 8.23 15.72
N VAL A 16 16.28 7.37 14.74
CA VAL A 16 15.18 7.60 13.80
C VAL A 16 13.84 7.27 14.45
N LYS A 17 12.93 8.26 14.50
CA LYS A 17 11.54 8.07 14.99
C LYS A 17 10.65 7.43 13.92
N ASN A 18 10.76 7.88 12.66
CA ASN A 18 9.98 7.39 11.52
C ASN A 18 10.93 6.91 10.42
N GLY A 19 11.19 5.60 10.37
CA GLY A 19 12.09 4.99 9.37
C GLY A 19 11.39 4.48 8.12
N PHE A 20 10.09 4.71 7.99
CA PHE A 20 9.23 4.24 6.90
C PHE A 20 8.28 5.38 6.49
N PRO A 21 7.96 5.54 5.19
CA PRO A 21 8.51 4.81 4.05
C PRO A 21 9.94 5.24 3.71
N LEU A 22 10.70 4.36 3.04
CA LEU A 22 11.97 4.77 2.46
C LEU A 22 11.71 5.57 1.18
N LYS A 23 12.54 6.56 0.87
CA LYS A 23 12.44 7.25 -0.43
C LYS A 23 13.05 6.35 -1.51
N ILE A 24 12.34 6.13 -2.61
CA ILE A 24 12.89 5.43 -3.78
C ILE A 24 13.55 6.46 -4.69
N GLU A 25 14.85 6.31 -4.93
CA GLU A 25 15.60 7.02 -5.97
C GLU A 25 16.27 5.94 -6.85
N SER A 26 16.01 5.96 -8.15
CA SER A 26 16.43 4.93 -9.09
C SER A 26 17.04 5.56 -10.33
N GLU A 27 18.26 5.13 -10.66
CA GLU A 27 18.94 5.51 -11.91
C GLU A 27 18.61 4.55 -13.05
N ASN A 28 18.34 3.28 -12.74
CA ASN A 28 18.07 2.22 -13.70
C ASN A 28 16.80 1.46 -13.33
N ILE A 29 15.82 1.47 -14.23
CA ILE A 29 14.53 0.79 -14.08
C ILE A 29 14.42 -0.30 -15.13
N VAL A 30 14.11 -1.52 -14.70
CA VAL A 30 13.88 -2.68 -15.59
C VAL A 30 12.47 -3.17 -15.37
N VAL A 31 11.72 -3.30 -16.45
CA VAL A 31 10.37 -3.88 -16.47
C VAL A 31 10.50 -5.35 -16.84
N ASN A 32 10.04 -6.22 -15.95
CA ASN A 32 10.00 -7.66 -16.18
C ASN A 32 8.54 -8.10 -16.18
N GLU A 33 8.10 -8.73 -17.26
CA GLU A 33 6.77 -9.34 -17.33
C GLU A 33 6.70 -10.54 -16.38
N VAL A 34 5.56 -10.67 -15.70
CA VAL A 34 5.28 -11.76 -14.76
C VAL A 34 3.85 -12.21 -14.94
N ASP A 35 3.62 -13.53 -14.88
CA ASP A 35 2.28 -14.09 -14.96
C ASP A 35 1.42 -13.62 -13.78
N PHE A 36 0.15 -13.35 -14.08
CA PHE A 36 -0.81 -12.96 -13.07
C PHE A 36 -1.15 -14.14 -12.16
N ASN A 37 -0.97 -13.95 -10.84
CA ASN A 37 -1.35 -14.92 -9.82
C ASN A 37 -2.30 -14.26 -8.80
N ALA A 38 -3.61 -14.51 -8.97
CA ALA A 38 -4.66 -13.92 -8.15
C ALA A 38 -4.51 -14.24 -6.65
N GLU A 39 -4.15 -15.48 -6.31
CA GLU A 39 -3.99 -15.93 -4.93
C GLU A 39 -2.83 -15.21 -4.24
N PHE A 40 -1.71 -15.04 -4.94
CA PHE A 40 -0.57 -14.28 -4.44
C PHE A 40 -0.95 -12.82 -4.18
N ILE A 41 -1.62 -12.17 -5.14
CA ILE A 41 -2.01 -10.76 -5.02
C ILE A 41 -3.01 -10.57 -3.87
N SER A 42 -4.04 -11.43 -3.77
CA SER A 42 -5.02 -11.37 -2.67
C SER A 42 -4.36 -11.47 -1.29
N ARG A 43 -3.36 -12.34 -1.13
CA ARG A 43 -2.62 -12.48 0.14
C ARG A 43 -1.67 -11.32 0.42
N MET A 44 -1.22 -10.61 -0.61
CA MET A 44 -0.29 -9.49 -0.49
C MET A 44 -0.99 -8.14 -0.28
N ILE A 45 -2.18 -7.93 -0.84
CA ILE A 45 -2.94 -6.67 -0.70
C ILE A 45 -3.03 -6.19 0.76
N PRO A 46 -3.39 -7.03 1.76
CA PRO A 46 -3.49 -6.58 3.15
C PRO A 46 -2.16 -6.15 3.78
N LYS A 47 -1.03 -6.55 3.18
CA LYS A 47 0.32 -6.24 3.67
C LYS A 47 0.94 -5.04 2.96
N VAL A 48 0.28 -4.50 1.93
CA VAL A 48 0.73 -3.28 1.26
C VAL A 48 0.29 -2.10 2.10
N GLU A 49 1.26 -1.35 2.64
CA GLU A 49 0.97 -0.13 3.37
C GLU A 49 0.65 1.01 2.38
N VAL A 50 -0.62 1.38 2.31
CA VAL A 50 -1.08 2.52 1.51
C VAL A 50 -0.98 3.77 2.38
N GLN A 51 0.01 4.62 2.14
CA GLN A 51 0.17 5.87 2.91
C GLN A 51 -0.96 6.88 2.61
N GLU A 52 -1.26 7.07 1.33
CA GLU A 52 -2.31 7.96 0.82
C GLU A 52 -3.05 7.26 -0.32
N GLY A 53 -4.38 7.25 -0.31
CA GLY A 53 -5.16 6.58 -1.36
C GLY A 53 -6.62 6.33 -0.99
N ASN A 54 -7.24 5.39 -1.70
CA ASN A 54 -8.60 4.92 -1.40
C ASN A 54 -8.65 3.40 -1.47
N LEU A 55 -9.25 2.75 -0.46
CA LEU A 55 -9.69 1.36 -0.57
C LEU A 55 -11.05 1.36 -1.26
N VAL A 56 -11.21 0.56 -2.30
CA VAL A 56 -12.46 0.52 -3.07
C VAL A 56 -13.17 -0.80 -2.80
N CYS A 57 -14.43 -0.74 -2.36
CA CYS A 57 -15.27 -1.91 -2.24
C CYS A 57 -15.55 -2.50 -3.63
N PRO A 58 -15.30 -3.80 -3.89
CA PRO A 58 -15.51 -4.38 -5.21
C PRO A 58 -17.00 -4.51 -5.60
N GLU A 59 -17.92 -4.49 -4.63
CA GLU A 59 -19.36 -4.67 -4.88
C GLU A 59 -20.12 -3.34 -4.98
N SER A 60 -19.75 -2.35 -4.15
CA SER A 60 -20.44 -1.05 -4.10
C SER A 60 -19.65 0.09 -4.74
N ASP A 61 -18.42 -0.15 -5.19
CA ASP A 61 -17.46 0.86 -5.66
C ASP A 61 -17.17 1.98 -4.63
N ARG A 62 -17.59 1.78 -3.37
CA ARG A 62 -17.41 2.75 -2.30
C ARG A 62 -15.94 2.92 -1.98
N LYS A 63 -15.50 4.17 -1.95
CA LYS A 63 -14.12 4.57 -1.65
C LYS A 63 -13.98 4.91 -0.17
N PHE A 64 -13.07 4.22 0.51
CA PHE A 64 -12.65 4.51 1.88
C PHE A 64 -11.29 5.21 1.82
N PRO A 65 -11.22 6.52 2.11
CA PRO A 65 -9.97 7.27 1.99
C PRO A 65 -8.96 6.81 3.05
N VAL A 66 -7.72 6.66 2.63
CA VAL A 66 -6.57 6.34 3.49
C VAL A 66 -5.71 7.59 3.62
N LYS A 67 -5.45 8.03 4.85
CA LYS A 67 -4.56 9.15 5.17
C LYS A 67 -3.57 8.72 6.23
N ASN A 68 -2.28 9.01 6.04
CA ASN A 68 -1.19 8.59 6.93
C ASN A 68 -1.23 7.08 7.26
N GLY A 69 -1.60 6.23 6.29
CA GLY A 69 -1.73 4.78 6.51
C GLY A 69 -2.98 4.34 7.29
N ILE A 70 -3.84 5.27 7.69
CA ILE A 70 -5.07 4.97 8.44
C ILE A 70 -6.27 5.05 7.49
N PRO A 71 -6.95 3.91 7.21
CA PRO A 71 -8.17 3.91 6.43
C PRO A 71 -9.34 4.46 7.24
N ASN A 72 -10.12 5.37 6.66
CA ASN A 72 -11.39 5.81 7.22
C ASN A 72 -12.53 4.90 6.72
N MET A 73 -13.01 4.04 7.60
CA MET A 73 -14.09 3.08 7.34
C MET A 73 -15.46 3.57 7.81
N LEU A 74 -15.59 4.84 8.22
CA LEU A 74 -16.87 5.41 8.62
C LEU A 74 -17.81 5.48 7.42
N LEU A 75 -19.03 4.98 7.61
CA LEU A 75 -20.14 5.10 6.68
C LEU A 75 -20.92 6.37 6.99
N ASN A 76 -21.48 7.01 5.97
CA ASN A 76 -22.42 8.10 6.20
C ASN A 76 -23.75 7.53 6.72
N ASP A 77 -24.56 8.35 7.40
CA ASP A 77 -25.88 7.94 7.90
C ASP A 77 -26.83 7.48 6.76
N ASP A 78 -26.60 7.98 5.54
CA ASP A 78 -27.34 7.59 4.34
C ASP A 78 -26.91 6.22 3.74
N GLU A 79 -25.80 5.64 4.25
CA GLU A 79 -25.19 4.40 3.78
C GLU A 79 -25.37 3.22 4.77
N VAL A 80 -26.12 3.43 5.86
CA VAL A 80 -26.44 2.45 6.91
C VAL A 80 -27.87 1.91 6.76
#